data_AF-A0AAV0WJA6-F1
#
_entry.id   AF-A0AAV0WJA6-F1
#
_cell.length_a   1.000
_cell.length_b   1.000
_cell.length_c   1.000
_cell.angle_alpha   90.00
_cell.angle_beta   90.00
_cell.angle_gamma   90.00
#
_symmetry.space_group_name_H-M   'P 1'
#
loop_
_entity.id
_entity.type
_entity.pdbx_description
1 polymer ?
#
loop_
_entity_poly.entity_id
_entity_poly.type
_entity_poly.pdbx_seq_one_letter_code
_entity_poly.pdbx_strand_id
1 'polypeptide(L)' 'MSKSRPTQSQMKSLVDLMVKDPLLCAGKFIPIYTQKTAKQKWQIIADQLNALPGAEKSGDKWKKVYDL' A
#
# COMPACT_ATOMS: atom_id res chain seq x y z
N MET A 1 7.91 -17.32 13.48
CA MET A 1 7.42 -17.49 12.10
C MET A 1 6.88 -16.14 11.60
N SER A 2 7.74 -15.26 11.08
CA SER A 2 7.30 -13.96 10.57
C SER A 2 6.50 -14.19 9.29
N LYS A 3 5.18 -13.90 9.27
CA LYS A 3 4.34 -13.96 8.06
C LYS A 3 4.83 -12.91 7.06
N SER A 4 5.92 -13.23 6.34
CA SER A 4 6.70 -12.25 5.58
C SER A 4 6.10 -11.98 4.21
N ARG A 5 5.43 -12.96 3.59
CA ARG A 5 4.85 -12.82 2.26
C ARG A 5 3.35 -12.50 2.36
N PRO A 6 2.89 -11.44 1.67
CA PRO A 6 1.47 -11.21 1.43
C PRO A 6 0.81 -12.44 0.80
N THR A 7 -0.47 -12.65 1.09
CA THR A 7 -1.27 -13.66 0.36
C THR A 7 -1.59 -13.17 -1.05
N GLN A 8 -2.02 -14.08 -1.92
CA GLN A 8 -2.46 -13.70 -3.27
C GLN A 8 -3.63 -12.70 -3.24
N SER A 9 -4.57 -12.88 -2.30
CA SER A 9 -5.69 -11.94 -2.10
C SER A 9 -5.19 -10.56 -1.69
N GLN A 10 -4.25 -10.47 -0.74
CA GLN A 10 -3.65 -9.20 -0.36
C GLN A 10 -2.90 -8.52 -1.52
N MET A 11 -2.16 -9.29 -2.34
CA MET A 11 -1.49 -8.74 -3.53
C MET A 11 -2.48 -8.23 -4.57
N LYS A 12 -3.56 -8.98 -4.82
CA LYS A 12 -4.61 -8.54 -5.76
C LYS A 12 -5.26 -7.24 -5.28
N SER A 13 -5.66 -7.19 -4.01
CA SER A 13 -6.23 -5.97 -3.43
C SER A 13 -5.24 -4.80 -3.43
N LEU A 14 -3.95 -5.04 -3.19
CA LEU A 14 -2.92 -4.00 -3.27
C LEU A 14 -2.85 -3.40 -4.67
N VAL A 15 -2.80 -4.24 -5.71
CA VAL A 15 -2.79 -3.76 -7.11
C VAL A 15 -4.08 -3.01 -7.45
N ASP A 16 -5.24 -3.53 -7.07
CA ASP A 16 -6.54 -2.87 -7.33
C ASP A 16 -6.64 -1.50 -6.66
N LEU A 17 -6.11 -1.34 -5.43
CA LEU A 17 -6.09 -0.06 -4.72
C LEU A 17 -5.11 0.93 -5.36
N MET A 18 -3.94 0.45 -5.82
CA MET A 18 -2.94 1.29 -6.47
C MET A 18 -3.38 1.79 -7.86
N VAL A 19 -4.06 0.94 -8.64
CA VAL A 19 -4.63 1.32 -9.95
C VAL A 19 -5.68 2.43 -9.81
N LYS A 20 -6.44 2.43 -8.70
CA LYS A 20 -7.43 3.48 -8.39
C LYS A 20 -6.80 4.79 -7.92
N ASP A 21 -5.51 4.79 -7.56
CA ASP A 21 -4.80 5.96 -7.06
C ASP A 21 -3.49 6.22 -7.84
N PRO A 22 -3.60 6.66 -9.11
CA PRO A 22 -2.45 6.83 -9.98
C PRO A 22 -1.44 7.87 -9.47
N LEU A 23 -1.85 8.80 -8.59
CA LEU A 23 -0.94 9.76 -7.95
C LEU A 23 -0.05 9.09 -6.89
N LEU A 24 -0.59 8.12 -6.15
CA LEU A 24 0.18 7.32 -5.20
C LEU A 24 1.17 6.40 -5.93
N CYS A 25 0.73 5.81 -7.04
CA CYS A 25 1.54 4.96 -7.91
C CYS A 25 2.68 5.73 -8.59
N ALA A 26 2.39 6.92 -9.14
CA ALA A 26 3.37 7.69 -9.90
C ALA A 26 4.51 8.27 -9.04
N GLY A 27 4.35 8.33 -7.71
CA GLY A 27 5.35 8.94 -6.81
C GLY A 27 5.64 10.41 -7.11
N LYS A 28 4.84 11.06 -7.95
CA LYS A 28 5.02 12.45 -8.37
C LYS A 28 4.36 13.36 -7.35
N PHE A 29 5.20 14.04 -6.57
CA PHE A 29 4.77 15.07 -5.64
C PHE A 29 4.43 16.36 -6.41
N ILE A 30 3.17 16.50 -6.78
CA ILE A 30 2.59 17.78 -7.24
C ILE A 30 2.21 18.62 -6.02
N PRO A 31 2.00 19.95 -6.12
CA PRO A 31 1.72 20.82 -4.96
C PRO A 31 0.53 20.34 -4.09
N ILE A 32 -0.43 19.66 -4.70
CA ILE A 32 -1.60 19.06 -4.04
C ILE A 32 -1.35 17.65 -3.46
N TYR A 33 -0.18 17.05 -3.75
CA TYR A 33 0.20 15.70 -3.34
C TYR A 33 1.50 15.74 -2.53
N THR A 34 1.35 15.96 -1.23
CA THR A 34 2.48 16.05 -0.30
C THR A 34 2.92 14.68 0.20
N GLN A 35 4.14 14.59 0.76
CA GLN A 35 4.58 13.37 1.47
C GLN A 35 3.62 12.97 2.59
N LYS A 36 2.99 13.94 3.27
CA LYS A 36 1.99 13.68 4.32
C LYS A 36 0.77 12.96 3.75
N THR A 37 0.25 13.44 2.61
CA THR A 37 -0.87 12.82 1.91
C THR A 37 -0.53 11.41 1.44
N ALA A 38 0.65 11.21 0.86
CA ALA A 38 1.12 9.90 0.43
C ALA A 38 1.23 8.92 1.62
N LYS A 39 1.78 9.37 2.75
CA LYS A 39 1.89 8.56 3.97
C LYS A 39 0.52 8.16 4.52
N GLN A 40 -0.43 9.10 4.57
CA GLN A 40 -1.81 8.81 5.00
C GLN A 40 -2.48 7.78 4.10
N LYS A 41 -2.34 7.91 2.77
CA LYS A 41 -2.89 6.95 1.81
C LYS A 41 -2.29 5.55 1.98
N TRP A 42 -0.97 5.46 2.16
CA TRP A 42 -0.32 4.18 2.45
C TRP A 42 -0.78 3.55 3.77
N GLN A 43 -1.07 4.34 4.81
CA GLN A 43 -1.65 3.81 6.04
C GLN A 43 -3.07 3.27 5.83
N ILE A 44 -3.92 3.99 5.08
CA ILE A 44 -5.27 3.52 4.75
C ILE A 44 -5.22 2.19 3.97
N ILE A 45 -4.31 2.06 3.00
CA ILE A 45 -4.09 0.81 2.27
C ILE A 45 -3.62 -0.29 3.22
N ALA A 46 -2.70 0.03 4.14
CA ALA A 46 -2.22 -0.93 5.13
C ALA A 46 -3.36 -1.47 6.00
N ASP A 47 -4.23 -0.60 6.50
CA ASP A 47 -5.37 -1.01 7.33
C ASP A 47 -6.32 -1.93 6.55
N GLN A 48 -6.60 -1.61 5.29
CA GLN A 48 -7.44 -2.45 4.42
C GLN A 48 -6.80 -3.82 4.15
N LEU A 49 -5.50 -3.86 3.87
CA LEU A 49 -4.79 -5.11 3.58
C LEU A 49 -4.56 -5.97 4.83
N ASN A 50 -4.31 -5.35 5.98
CA ASN A 50 -4.12 -6.04 7.26
C ASN A 50 -5.45 -6.58 7.81
N ALA A 51 -6.60 -6.02 7.40
CA ALA A 51 -7.92 -6.60 7.69
C ALA A 51 -8.17 -7.93 6.94
N LEU A 52 -7.40 -8.21 5.87
CA LEU A 52 -7.45 -9.49 5.17
C LEU A 52 -6.60 -10.54 5.90
N PRO A 53 -7.02 -11.82 5.94
CA PRO A 53 -6.18 -12.90 6.47
C PRO A 53 -4.85 -12.99 5.72
N GLY A 54 -3.74 -12.83 6.43
CA GLY A 54 -2.42 -12.91 5.80
C GLY A 54 -1.32 -12.21 6.57
N ALA A 55 -0.51 -11.42 5.86
CA ALA A 55 0.58 -10.65 6.40
C ALA A 55 0.09 -9.28 6.90
N GLU A 56 0.54 -8.89 8.09
CA GLU A 56 0.31 -7.55 8.63
C GLU A 56 1.56 -6.70 8.42
N LYS A 57 1.40 -5.54 7.77
CA LYS A 57 2.50 -4.64 7.42
C LYS A 57 2.07 -3.19 7.58
N SER A 58 3.02 -2.31 7.91
CA SER A 58 2.80 -0.87 7.88
C SER A 58 2.72 -0.37 6.43
N GLY A 59 2.17 0.84 6.23
CA GLY A 59 2.10 1.47 4.91
C GLY A 59 3.45 1.51 4.18
N ASP A 60 4.54 1.84 4.87
CA ASP A 60 5.89 1.86 4.27
C ASP A 60 6.37 0.47 3.80
N LYS A 61 5.96 -0.59 4.51
CA LYS A 61 6.28 -1.97 4.12
C LYS A 61 5.42 -2.42 2.94
N TRP A 62 4.15 -2.02 2.88
CA TRP A 62 3.29 -2.28 1.73
C TRP A 62 3.76 -1.53 0.48
N LYS A 63 4.23 -0.30 0.64
CA LYS A 63 4.91 0.45 -0.43
C LYS A 63 6.06 -0.33 -1.02
N LYS A 64 6.96 -0.83 -0.18
CA LYS A 64 8.10 -1.67 -0.63
C LYS A 64 7.65 -2.94 -1.35
N VAL A 65 6.53 -3.55 -0.95
CA VAL A 65 5.98 -4.74 -1.61
C VAL A 65 5.48 -4.41 -3.02
N TYR A 66 4.93 -3.20 -3.24
CA TYR A 66 4.46 -2.77 -4.55
C TYR A 66 5.59 -2.32 -5.48
N ASP A 67 6.62 -1.66 -4.93
CA ASP A 67 7.79 -1.18 -5.67
C ASP A 67 8.81 -2.30 -6.02
N LEU A 68 8.58 -3.55 -5.56
CA LEU A 68 9.44 -4.74 -5.74
C LEU A 68 8.96 -5.61 -6.90
#